data_AF-A0A1V1P756-F1
#
_entry.id   AF-A0A1V1P756-F1
#
_cell.length_a   1.000
_cell.length_b   1.000
_cell.length_c   1.000
_cell.angle_alpha   90.00
_cell.angle_beta   90.00
_cell.angle_gamma   90.00
#
_symmetry.space_group_name_H-M   'P 1'
#
loop_
_entity.id
_entity.type
_entity.pdbx_description
1 polymer ?
#
loop_
_entity_poly.entity_id
_entity_poly.type
_entity_poly.pdbx_seq_one_letter_code
_entity_poly.pdbx_strand_id
1 'polypeptide(L)'
;MKTSAQLNYPISPPEDPVLQSHSTAKKRTRSTQPFSFDPYEYQYQETITTIVMQNELILGDSNDLLAAFSDDQCRGIAESIITPEGPRFFLQIWSNTADTIQFKYYSAQEKRIYPLDYSLIFKTNHNIGSIISPQVMNLVNAFICHFHSVTSFKVIACISSDIFSISK
;
A
#
# COMPACT_ATOMS: atom_id res chain seq x y z
N MET A 1 -15.31 -46.32 29.91
CA MET A 1 -16.31 -45.26 29.68
C MET A 1 -15.54 -43.99 29.29
N LYS A 2 -15.67 -43.52 28.05
CA LYS A 2 -15.01 -42.29 27.59
C LYS A 2 -15.94 -41.11 27.90
N THR A 3 -15.55 -40.25 28.83
CA THR A 3 -16.28 -39.02 29.15
C THR A 3 -15.87 -37.96 28.13
N SER A 4 -16.81 -37.58 27.27
CA SER A 4 -16.66 -36.46 26.33
C SER A 4 -16.70 -35.15 27.12
N ALA A 5 -15.68 -34.30 26.97
CA ALA A 5 -15.72 -32.94 27.53
C ALA A 5 -16.59 -32.05 26.63
N GLN A 6 -17.70 -31.54 27.18
CA GLN A 6 -18.58 -30.60 26.51
C GLN A 6 -18.11 -29.17 26.81
N LEU A 7 -17.85 -28.38 25.79
CA LEU A 7 -17.38 -27.01 25.92
C LEU A 7 -18.58 -26.08 26.18
N ASN A 8 -18.74 -25.62 27.42
CA ASN A 8 -19.74 -24.61 27.77
C ASN A 8 -19.10 -23.23 27.73
N TYR A 9 -19.40 -22.45 26.69
CA TYR A 9 -19.04 -21.04 26.65
C TYR A 9 -19.94 -20.25 27.61
N PRO A 10 -19.41 -19.22 28.30
CA PRO A 10 -20.24 -18.30 29.06
C PRO A 10 -21.21 -17.59 28.11
N ILE A 11 -22.47 -17.53 28.50
CA ILE A 11 -23.54 -16.83 27.79
C ILE A 11 -23.12 -15.37 27.62
N SER A 12 -23.13 -14.89 26.38
CA SER A 12 -22.89 -13.48 26.05
C SER A 12 -23.77 -12.59 26.93
N PRO A 13 -23.27 -11.47 27.46
CA PRO A 13 -24.12 -10.53 28.20
C PRO A 13 -25.31 -10.09 27.33
N PRO A 14 -26.51 -9.89 27.91
CA PRO A 14 -27.67 -9.42 27.16
C PRO A 14 -27.39 -8.06 26.52
N GLU A 15 -27.87 -7.87 25.28
CA GLU A 15 -27.73 -6.61 24.54
C GLU A 15 -28.44 -5.47 25.28
N ASP A 16 -27.68 -4.42 25.65
CA ASP A 16 -28.25 -3.18 26.20
C ASP A 16 -28.90 -2.34 25.08
N PRO A 17 -30.19 -1.98 25.19
CA PRO A 17 -30.84 -1.11 24.24
C PRO A 17 -30.58 0.36 24.62
N VAL A 18 -29.47 0.93 24.16
CA VAL A 18 -29.31 2.39 24.12
C VAL A 18 -28.77 2.83 22.76
N LEU A 19 -29.66 2.88 21.77
CA LEU A 19 -29.55 3.84 20.68
C LEU A 19 -30.33 5.09 21.07
N GLN A 20 -29.61 6.16 21.41
CA GLN A 20 -29.82 7.55 20.94
C GLN A 20 -29.12 8.54 21.88
N SER A 21 -28.01 9.14 21.42
CA SER A 21 -27.77 10.57 21.67
C SER A 21 -26.80 11.15 20.65
N HIS A 22 -27.36 11.94 19.75
CA HIS A 22 -26.78 13.10 19.05
C HIS A 22 -25.27 13.12 18.82
N SER A 23 -24.81 12.62 17.67
CA SER A 23 -23.51 13.00 17.11
C SER A 23 -23.59 14.36 16.40
N THR A 24 -23.89 15.42 17.14
CA THR A 24 -23.57 16.79 16.70
C THR A 24 -22.19 17.17 17.22
N ALA A 25 -21.27 17.37 16.27
CA ALA A 25 -19.88 17.82 16.40
C ALA A 25 -18.91 16.77 16.99
N LYS A 26 -17.86 16.36 16.31
CA LYS A 26 -16.96 17.12 15.44
C LYS A 26 -16.50 16.20 14.32
N LYS A 27 -16.82 16.53 13.06
CA LYS A 27 -16.06 16.01 11.91
C LYS A 27 -14.63 16.51 12.11
N ARG A 28 -13.82 15.71 12.82
CA ARG A 28 -12.43 16.03 13.11
C ARG A 28 -11.76 16.12 11.75
N THR A 29 -11.45 17.36 11.38
CA THR A 29 -10.52 17.80 10.35
C THR A 29 -9.90 16.64 9.58
N ARG A 30 -10.35 16.49 8.33
CA ARG A 30 -9.79 15.67 7.26
C ARG A 30 -8.30 15.38 7.50
N SER A 31 -8.00 14.25 8.12
CA SER A 31 -6.71 13.60 7.95
C SER A 31 -6.58 13.42 6.43
N THR A 32 -5.78 14.26 5.78
CA THR A 32 -5.62 14.21 4.33
C THR A 32 -4.57 13.14 4.03
N GLN A 33 -4.84 11.92 4.52
CA GLN A 33 -4.08 10.74 4.15
C GLN A 33 -4.25 10.57 2.63
N PRO A 34 -3.16 10.33 1.89
CA PRO A 34 -3.19 10.26 0.44
C PRO A 34 -3.97 9.04 -0.08
N PHE A 35 -4.16 8.03 0.78
CA PHE A 35 -4.82 6.78 0.48
C PHE A 35 -5.93 6.50 1.51
N SER A 36 -6.95 5.75 1.09
CA SER A 36 -8.04 5.29 1.94
C SER A 36 -8.28 3.82 1.64
N PHE A 37 -8.39 3.01 2.70
CA PHE A 37 -8.52 1.57 2.62
C PHE A 37 -9.45 1.09 3.75
N ASP A 38 -10.38 0.20 3.43
CA ASP A 38 -11.26 -0.48 4.39
C ASP A 38 -11.03 -2.01 4.29
N PRO A 39 -10.47 -2.66 5.33
CA PRO A 39 -10.24 -4.10 5.31
C PRO A 39 -11.52 -4.93 5.38
N TYR A 40 -12.66 -4.38 5.84
CA TYR A 40 -13.91 -5.15 6.03
C TYR A 40 -14.60 -5.53 4.71
N GLU A 41 -14.18 -4.92 3.59
CA GLU A 41 -14.64 -5.25 2.24
C GLU A 41 -14.01 -6.55 1.68
N TYR A 42 -13.02 -7.11 2.39
CA TYR A 42 -12.19 -8.22 1.91
C TYR A 42 -12.04 -9.34 2.93
N GLN A 43 -11.90 -10.58 2.43
CA GLN A 43 -11.85 -11.78 3.26
C GLN A 43 -10.45 -12.38 3.39
N TYR A 44 -9.60 -12.20 2.38
CA TYR A 44 -8.27 -12.82 2.33
C TYR A 44 -7.19 -11.77 2.42
N GLN A 45 -6.06 -12.17 3.00
CA GLN A 45 -4.88 -11.32 3.11
C GLN A 45 -3.60 -12.02 2.60
N GLU A 46 -2.65 -11.19 2.18
CA GLU A 46 -1.25 -11.51 1.89
C GLU A 46 -0.38 -10.48 2.60
N THR A 47 0.82 -10.87 3.03
CA THR A 47 1.76 -9.96 3.70
C THR A 47 3.02 -9.78 2.90
N ILE A 48 3.57 -8.57 2.89
CA ILE A 48 4.84 -8.27 2.27
C ILE A 48 5.70 -7.38 3.18
N THR A 49 6.94 -7.80 3.41
CA THR A 49 7.98 -6.98 4.04
C THR A 49 8.90 -6.46 2.95
N THR A 50 9.00 -5.14 2.81
CA THR A 50 9.71 -4.52 1.68
C THR A 50 10.56 -3.33 2.10
N ILE A 51 11.56 -3.05 1.27
CA ILE A 51 12.24 -1.76 1.19
C ILE A 51 11.82 -1.05 -0.10
N VAL A 52 11.82 0.27 -0.05
CA VAL A 52 11.60 1.13 -1.22
C VAL A 52 12.92 1.83 -1.50
N MET A 53 13.35 1.88 -2.76
CA MET A 53 14.63 2.48 -3.14
C MET A 53 14.50 3.51 -4.27
N GLN A 54 15.41 4.48 -4.26
CA GLN A 54 15.64 5.41 -5.35
C GLN A 54 17.14 5.56 -5.55
N ASN A 55 17.65 5.23 -6.74
CA ASN A 55 19.08 5.32 -7.07
C ASN A 55 19.99 4.70 -5.98
N GLU A 56 19.70 3.46 -5.59
CA GLU A 56 20.43 2.70 -4.55
C GLU A 56 20.29 3.22 -3.10
N LEU A 57 19.55 4.32 -2.89
CA LEU A 57 19.21 4.81 -1.55
C LEU A 57 17.92 4.18 -1.06
N ILE A 58 17.93 3.64 0.16
CA ILE A 58 16.73 3.15 0.86
C ILE A 58 15.93 4.35 1.36
N LEU A 59 14.66 4.42 0.98
CA LEU A 59 13.69 5.41 1.42
C LEU A 59 12.85 4.90 2.59
N GLY A 60 12.19 5.82 3.30
CA GLY A 60 11.28 5.49 4.39
C GLY A 60 11.40 6.46 5.55
N ASP A 61 11.25 7.76 5.28
CA ASP A 61 11.20 8.79 6.31
C ASP A 61 9.94 8.67 7.15
N SER A 62 9.90 9.40 8.27
CA SER A 62 8.71 9.46 9.11
C SER A 62 7.50 9.97 8.32
N ASN A 63 6.37 9.28 8.44
CA ASN A 63 5.10 9.55 7.75
C ASN A 63 5.06 9.19 6.25
N ASP A 64 6.13 8.60 5.71
CA ASP A 64 6.04 8.00 4.38
C ASP A 64 5.13 6.78 4.41
N LEU A 65 4.41 6.56 3.31
CA LEU A 65 3.45 5.47 3.18
C LEU A 65 3.76 4.62 1.96
N LEU A 66 3.56 3.31 2.11
CA LEU A 66 3.46 2.36 1.02
C LEU A 66 2.01 1.89 0.91
N ALA A 67 1.46 1.85 -0.30
CA ALA A 67 0.11 1.36 -0.52
C ALA A 67 0.05 0.38 -1.69
N ALA A 68 -0.74 -0.68 -1.51
CA ALA A 68 -1.08 -1.65 -2.54
C ALA A 68 -2.37 -1.25 -3.24
N PHE A 69 -2.46 -1.53 -4.54
CA PHE A 69 -3.60 -1.22 -5.40
C PHE A 69 -3.93 -2.40 -6.31
N SER A 70 -5.22 -2.71 -6.42
CA SER A 70 -5.76 -3.45 -7.56
C SER A 70 -6.54 -2.43 -8.39
N ASP A 71 -6.05 -2.18 -9.59
CA ASP A 71 -6.45 -1.04 -10.43
C ASP A 71 -6.40 0.29 -9.65
N ASP A 72 -7.54 0.93 -9.45
CA ASP A 72 -7.66 2.19 -8.71
C ASP A 72 -8.06 2.00 -7.23
N GLN A 73 -8.32 0.78 -6.80
CA GLN A 73 -8.75 0.48 -5.42
C GLN A 73 -7.56 0.16 -4.54
N CYS A 74 -7.39 0.92 -3.45
CA CYS A 74 -6.39 0.64 -2.44
C CYS A 74 -6.74 -0.64 -1.68
N ARG A 75 -5.75 -1.52 -1.50
CA ARG A 75 -5.87 -2.84 -0.88
C ARG A 75 -5.05 -3.00 0.40
N GLY A 76 -4.41 -1.93 0.84
CA GLY A 76 -3.57 -1.93 2.02
C GLY A 76 -2.69 -0.70 2.06
N ILE A 77 -2.37 -0.24 3.28
CA ILE A 77 -1.48 0.89 3.54
C ILE A 77 -0.53 0.47 4.67
N ALA A 78 0.75 0.83 4.55
CA ALA A 78 1.76 0.64 5.58
C ALA A 78 2.59 1.91 5.76
N GLU A 79 2.93 2.22 7.00
CA GLU A 79 3.89 3.26 7.35
C GLU A 79 5.32 2.71 7.33
N SER A 80 6.30 3.61 7.17
CA SER A 80 7.71 3.26 7.35
C SER A 80 8.01 2.97 8.82
N ILE A 81 8.67 1.85 9.10
CA ILE A 81 9.16 1.47 10.42
C ILE A 81 10.68 1.34 10.39
N ILE A 82 11.36 2.05 11.28
CA ILE A 82 12.80 1.92 11.45
C ILE A 82 13.13 0.64 12.22
N THR A 83 13.93 -0.22 11.60
CA THR A 83 14.44 -1.46 12.19
C THR A 83 15.98 -1.39 12.33
N PRO A 84 16.64 -2.36 13.00
CA PRO A 84 18.10 -2.45 12.99
C PRO A 84 18.71 -2.54 11.58
N GLU A 85 17.96 -3.06 10.61
CA GLU A 85 18.37 -3.20 9.20
C GLU A 85 17.99 -1.98 8.33
N GLY A 86 17.55 -0.89 8.97
CA GLY A 86 17.05 0.33 8.31
C GLY A 86 15.51 0.37 8.15
N PRO A 87 14.99 1.33 7.38
CA PRO A 87 13.55 1.49 7.14
C PRO A 87 12.96 0.25 6.46
N ARG A 88 11.77 -0.18 6.91
CA ARG A 88 10.99 -1.28 6.33
C ARG A 88 9.52 -0.92 6.30
N PHE A 89 8.82 -1.42 5.30
CA PHE A 89 7.36 -1.41 5.24
C PHE A 89 6.84 -2.82 5.45
N PHE A 90 5.90 -2.96 6.39
CA PHE A 90 5.21 -4.22 6.69
C PHE A 90 3.76 -4.07 6.23
N LEU A 91 3.48 -4.50 5.00
CA LEU A 91 2.20 -4.25 4.35
C LEU A 91 1.34 -5.51 4.35
N GLN A 92 0.10 -5.35 4.83
CA GLN A 92 -0.98 -6.31 4.62
C GLN A 92 -1.80 -5.89 3.41
N ILE A 93 -1.95 -6.80 2.46
CA ILE A 93 -2.70 -6.63 1.22
C ILE A 93 -3.96 -7.48 1.33
N TRP A 94 -5.11 -6.93 0.99
CA TRP A 94 -6.40 -7.60 1.11
C TRP A 94 -7.12 -7.74 -0.23
N SER A 95 -7.69 -8.92 -0.50
CA SER A 95 -8.53 -9.17 -1.67
C SER A 95 -9.51 -10.33 -1.43
N ASN A 96 -10.45 -10.51 -2.36
CA ASN A 96 -11.36 -11.65 -2.44
C ASN A 96 -10.99 -12.61 -3.60
N THR A 97 -10.09 -12.19 -4.49
CA THR A 97 -9.73 -12.86 -5.75
C THR A 97 -8.22 -12.77 -6.02
N ALA A 98 -7.73 -13.49 -7.02
CA ALA A 98 -6.32 -13.47 -7.44
C ALA A 98 -6.01 -12.22 -8.31
N ASP A 99 -6.13 -11.04 -7.70
CA ASP A 99 -5.94 -9.76 -8.40
C ASP A 99 -4.46 -9.47 -8.69
N THR A 100 -4.19 -8.68 -9.73
CA THR A 100 -2.86 -8.10 -9.92
C THR A 100 -2.72 -6.88 -9.01
N ILE A 101 -1.69 -6.90 -8.17
CA ILE A 101 -1.40 -5.84 -7.20
C ILE A 101 -0.21 -5.01 -7.68
N GLN A 102 -0.42 -3.70 -7.70
CA GLN A 102 0.57 -2.68 -7.95
C GLN A 102 0.83 -1.87 -6.69
N PHE A 103 2.00 -1.26 -6.59
CA PHE A 103 2.40 -0.51 -5.41
C PHE A 103 2.68 0.96 -5.72
N LYS A 104 2.32 1.82 -4.76
CA LYS A 104 2.62 3.25 -4.79
C LYS A 104 3.27 3.65 -3.48
N TYR A 105 4.35 4.43 -3.57
CA TYR A 105 5.03 5.03 -2.44
C TYR A 105 4.65 6.50 -2.34
N TYR A 106 4.34 6.98 -1.14
CA TYR A 106 4.07 8.38 -0.85
C TYR A 106 5.19 8.94 0.02
N SER A 107 5.86 9.98 -0.49
CA SER A 107 6.80 10.79 0.29
C SER A 107 6.04 11.89 1.01
N ALA A 108 6.09 11.89 2.34
CA ALA A 108 5.47 12.94 3.16
C ALA A 108 6.20 14.29 3.03
N GLN A 109 7.52 14.24 2.86
CA GLN A 109 8.36 15.42 2.65
C GLN A 109 7.95 16.17 1.36
N GLU A 110 7.81 15.43 0.27
CA GLU A 110 7.52 16.01 -1.05
C GLU A 110 6.02 16.12 -1.33
N LYS A 111 5.18 15.50 -0.49
CA LYS A 111 3.73 15.37 -0.70
C LYS A 111 3.39 14.81 -2.08
N ARG A 112 4.17 13.82 -2.51
CA ARG A 112 4.09 13.22 -3.84
C ARG A 112 3.96 11.71 -3.77
N ILE A 113 3.19 11.17 -4.71
CA ILE A 113 3.03 9.73 -4.91
C ILE A 113 3.87 9.29 -6.10
N TYR A 114 4.62 8.21 -5.91
CA TYR A 114 5.48 7.57 -6.89
C TYR A 114 4.99 6.14 -7.18
N PRO A 115 4.85 5.75 -8.45
CA PRO A 115 4.65 4.34 -8.79
C PRO A 115 5.93 3.55 -8.52
N LEU A 116 5.77 2.26 -8.23
CA LEU A 116 6.88 1.33 -8.01
C LEU A 116 6.97 0.32 -9.17
N ASP A 117 8.17 -0.24 -9.38
CA ASP A 117 8.49 -1.17 -10.48
C ASP A 117 8.06 -2.62 -10.24
N TYR A 118 7.42 -2.89 -9.12
CA TYR A 118 7.05 -4.21 -8.68
C TYR A 118 5.54 -4.44 -8.76
N SER A 119 5.16 -5.63 -9.19
CA SER A 119 3.78 -6.10 -9.23
C SER A 119 3.73 -7.57 -8.83
N LEU A 120 2.62 -8.01 -8.23
CA LEU A 120 2.39 -9.42 -7.90
C LEU A 120 0.97 -9.86 -8.26
N ILE A 121 0.75 -11.17 -8.32
CA ILE A 121 -0.59 -11.76 -8.34
C ILE A 121 -0.91 -12.19 -6.91
N PHE A 122 -2.01 -11.67 -6.36
CA PHE A 122 -2.42 -11.91 -4.98
C PHE A 122 -2.59 -13.41 -4.67
N LYS A 123 -2.09 -13.84 -3.51
CA LYS A 123 -2.25 -15.20 -2.99
C LYS A 123 -2.68 -15.20 -1.53
N THR A 124 -3.80 -15.85 -1.26
CA THR A 124 -4.35 -16.02 0.10
C THR A 124 -3.34 -16.65 1.05
N ASN A 125 -3.17 -16.03 2.22
CA ASN A 125 -2.29 -16.46 3.32
C ASN A 125 -0.81 -16.61 2.94
N HIS A 126 -0.35 -15.87 1.93
CA HIS A 126 1.04 -15.86 1.52
C HIS A 126 1.83 -14.75 2.25
N ASN A 127 3.14 -14.93 2.35
CA ASN A 127 4.07 -13.98 2.94
C ASN A 127 5.28 -13.81 2.03
N ILE A 128 5.61 -12.55 1.72
CA ILE A 128 6.72 -12.18 0.85
C ILE A 128 7.75 -11.38 1.65
N GLY A 129 8.99 -11.82 1.59
CA GLY A 129 10.11 -11.13 2.23
C GLY A 129 10.11 -11.26 3.76
N SER A 130 11.18 -10.77 4.35
CA SER A 130 11.41 -10.74 5.79
C SER A 130 12.17 -9.47 6.16
N ILE A 131 12.41 -9.24 7.46
CA ILE A 131 13.19 -8.08 7.91
C ILE A 131 14.62 -8.12 7.33
N ILE A 132 15.24 -9.32 7.33
CA ILE A 132 16.62 -9.55 6.87
C ILE A 132 16.72 -9.64 5.34
N SER A 133 15.72 -10.24 4.70
CA SER A 133 15.65 -10.37 3.24
C SER A 133 14.31 -9.79 2.76
N PRO A 134 14.19 -8.46 2.70
CA PRO A 134 12.96 -7.79 2.26
C PRO A 134 12.80 -7.90 0.74
N GLN A 135 11.55 -7.80 0.27
CA GLN A 135 11.31 -7.49 -1.14
C GLN A 135 11.89 -6.11 -1.45
N VAL A 136 12.46 -5.96 -2.63
CA VAL A 136 13.01 -4.69 -3.11
C VAL A 136 12.04 -4.11 -4.13
N MET A 137 11.70 -2.83 -3.97
CA MET A 137 10.88 -2.07 -4.92
C MET A 137 11.58 -0.74 -5.23
N ASN A 138 11.65 -0.35 -6.50
CA ASN A 138 12.26 0.91 -6.92
C ASN A 138 11.19 1.90 -7.38
N LEU A 139 11.45 3.19 -7.15
CA LEU A 139 10.65 4.26 -7.72
C LEU A 139 10.74 4.23 -9.24
N VAL A 140 9.58 4.24 -9.90
CA VAL A 140 9.50 4.47 -11.34
C VAL A 140 9.32 5.96 -11.57
N ASN A 141 10.23 6.56 -12.33
CA ASN A 141 10.01 7.90 -12.83
C ASN A 141 8.76 7.88 -13.72
N ALA A 142 7.68 8.49 -13.22
CA ALA A 142 6.51 8.77 -14.03
C ALA A 142 6.91 9.85 -15.05
N PHE A 143 7.48 9.42 -16.17
CA PHE A 143 7.64 10.30 -17.32
C PHE A 143 6.23 10.70 -17.77
N ILE A 144 5.87 11.95 -17.49
CA ILE A 144 4.60 12.53 -17.90
C ILE A 144 4.59 12.50 -19.43
N CYS A 145 3.87 11.55 -20.02
CA CYS A 145 3.45 11.67 -21.41
C CYS A 145 2.51 12.87 -21.46
N HIS A 146 3.04 14.04 -21.84
CA HIS A 146 2.20 15.17 -22.20
C HIS A 146 1.41 14.75 -23.44
N PHE A 147 0.11 14.52 -23.27
CA PHE A 147 -0.80 14.20 -24.37
C PHE A 147 -1.06 15.50 -25.15
N HIS A 148 -0.14 15.89 -26.03
CA HIS A 148 -0.51 16.82 -27.08
C HIS A 148 -1.43 16.08 -28.04
N SER A 149 -2.73 16.37 -27.95
CA SER A 149 -3.71 15.96 -28.96
C SER A 149 -3.33 16.64 -30.27
N VAL A 150 -2.53 15.97 -31.08
CA VAL A 150 -2.41 16.27 -32.51
C VAL A 150 -2.98 15.07 -33.25
N THR A 151 -3.95 15.41 -34.08
CA THR A 151 -4.81 14.59 -34.90
C THR A 151 -4.13 13.34 -35.46
N SER A 152 -4.77 12.19 -35.21
CA SER A 152 -4.63 10.92 -35.93
C SER A 152 -3.19 10.47 -36.22
N PHE A 153 -2.52 9.84 -35.26
CA PHE A 153 -1.64 8.66 -35.40
C PHE A 153 -0.95 8.46 -34.03
N LYS A 154 -1.33 7.42 -33.27
CA LYS A 154 -0.68 7.10 -31.99
C LYS A 154 0.71 6.53 -32.26
N VAL A 155 1.74 7.34 -32.13
CA VAL A 155 3.12 6.88 -31.89
C VAL A 155 3.47 7.22 -30.45
N ILE A 156 3.80 6.21 -29.65
CA ILE A 156 4.36 6.40 -28.31
C ILE A 156 5.80 6.86 -28.50
N ALA A 157 6.06 8.16 -28.36
CA ALA A 157 7.41 8.71 -28.35
C ALA A 157 7.80 9.02 -26.89
N CYS A 158 8.59 8.13 -26.28
CA CYS A 158 9.34 8.45 -25.08
C CYS A 158 10.54 9.31 -25.48
N ILE A 159 10.50 10.60 -25.18
CA ILE A 159 11.69 11.46 -25.28
C ILE A 159 12.48 11.30 -23.98
N SER A 160 13.60 10.57 -24.04
CA SER A 160 14.59 10.59 -22.96
C SER A 160 15.22 11.98 -22.93
N SER A 161 15.08 12.68 -21.80
CA SER A 161 15.94 13.82 -21.53
C SER A 161 17.27 13.27 -20.98
N ASP A 162 18.05 12.63 -21.84
CA ASP A 162 19.45 12.36 -21.55
C ASP A 162 20.21 13.67 -21.69
N ILE A 163 20.35 14.38 -20.57
CA ILE A 163 21.39 15.40 -20.41
C ILE A 163 22.70 14.63 -20.28
N PHE A 164 23.36 14.36 -21.39
CA PHE A 164 24.77 14.00 -21.38
C PHE A 164 25.59 15.23 -21.79
N SER A 165 26.08 15.94 -20.77
CA SER A 165 27.15 16.90 -20.89
C SER A 165 28.42 16.16 -21.34
N ILE A 166 28.94 16.47 -22.53
CA ILE A 166 30.37 16.29 -22.83
C ILE A 166 30.90 17.59 -23.41
N SER A 167 31.86 18.16 -22.69
CA SER A 167 32.79 19.18 -23.13
C SER A 167 33.69 18.69 -24.27
N LYS A 168 33.92 19.52 -25.28
CA LYS A 168 35.27 20.02 -25.61
C LYS A 168 35.20 21.24 -26.52
#